data_AF-A0A3D4KA95-F1
#
_entry.id   AF-A0A3D4KA95-F1
#
_cell.length_a   1.000
_cell.length_b   1.000
_cell.length_c   1.000
_cell.angle_alpha   90.00
_cell.angle_beta   90.00
_cell.angle_gamma   90.00
#
_symmetry.space_group_name_H-M   'P 1'
#
loop_
_entity.id
_entity.type
_entity.pdbx_description
1 polymer ?
#
loop_
_entity_poly.entity_id
_entity_poly.type
_entity_poly.pdbx_seq_one_letter_code
_entity_poly.pdbx_strand_id
1 'polypeptide(L)'
;KVYKNCLTHGIDVDTKNVSLALNKGLSVVQGDADIDLTYYPSKNATEKPFDYAILANTIQAIKEPDKVLEQAKRIAREVLISTPNFAYIGNSLYFVLKGRM
;
A
#
# COMPACT_ATOMS: atom_id res chain seq x y z
N LYS A 1 15.43 -14.38 -10.94
CA LYS A 1 14.24 -14.04 -10.13
C LYS A 1 14.60 -14.27 -8.67
N VAL A 2 14.48 -13.26 -7.80
CA VAL A 2 14.75 -13.44 -6.37
C VAL A 2 13.54 -14.14 -5.77
N TYR A 3 13.57 -15.46 -5.68
CA TYR A 3 12.57 -16.23 -4.96
C TYR A 3 12.83 -16.09 -3.48
N LYS A 4 12.28 -15.05 -2.86
CA LYS A 4 12.10 -15.05 -1.42
C LYS A 4 10.95 -16.03 -1.15
N ASN A 5 11.16 -16.98 -0.25
CA ASN A 5 10.19 -18.03 0.07
C ASN A 5 8.97 -17.45 0.83
N CYS A 6 8.22 -16.57 0.17
CA CYS A 6 7.07 -15.88 0.72
C CYS A 6 5.93 -15.88 -0.30
N LEU A 7 4.71 -15.97 0.24
CA LEU A 7 3.49 -15.79 -0.54
C LEU A 7 3.16 -14.30 -0.57
N THR A 8 2.99 -13.75 -1.77
CA THR A 8 2.68 -12.33 -1.97
C THR A 8 1.38 -12.19 -2.73
N HIS A 9 0.56 -11.21 -2.35
CA HIS A 9 -0.62 -10.82 -3.09
C HIS A 9 -0.69 -9.29 -3.13
N GLY A 10 -0.86 -8.71 -4.32
CA GLY A 10 -0.94 -7.27 -4.52
C GLY A 10 -2.25 -6.83 -5.14
N ILE A 11 -2.63 -5.57 -4.91
CA ILE A 11 -3.78 -4.89 -5.51
C ILE A 11 -3.31 -3.53 -6.02
N ASP A 12 -3.67 -3.18 -7.25
CA ASP A 12 -3.39 -1.88 -7.85
C ASP A 12 -4.55 -1.45 -8.77
N VAL A 13 -4.89 -0.18 -8.77
CA VAL A 13 -5.98 0.38 -9.59
C VAL A 13 -5.54 0.59 -11.04
N ASP A 14 -4.24 0.86 -11.28
CA ASP A 14 -3.68 1.11 -12.60
C ASP A 14 -3.32 -0.21 -13.30
N THR A 15 -4.07 -0.50 -14.37
CA THR A 15 -3.85 -1.68 -15.23
C THR A 15 -2.41 -1.79 -15.75
N LYS A 16 -1.71 -0.67 -15.99
CA LYS A 16 -0.32 -0.68 -16.44
C LYS A 16 0.61 -1.25 -15.38
N ASN A 17 0.44 -0.84 -14.12
CA ASN A 17 1.22 -1.35 -12.99
C ASN A 17 0.94 -2.84 -12.77
N VAL A 18 -0.33 -3.24 -12.84
CA VAL A 18 -0.74 -4.66 -12.75
C VAL A 18 -0.06 -5.49 -13.84
N SER A 19 -0.11 -5.04 -15.10
CA SER A 19 0.55 -5.74 -16.22
C SER A 19 2.06 -5.86 -16.02
N LEU A 20 2.73 -4.79 -15.58
CA LEU A 20 4.16 -4.80 -15.26
C LEU A 20 4.49 -5.78 -14.13
N ALA A 21 3.67 -5.85 -13.08
CA ALA A 21 3.87 -6.76 -11.96
C ALA A 21 3.66 -8.23 -12.35
N LEU A 22 2.61 -8.52 -13.13
CA LEU A 22 2.35 -9.84 -13.69
C LEU A 22 3.50 -10.31 -14.59
N ASN A 23 4.03 -9.43 -15.45
CA ASN A 23 5.20 -9.73 -16.29
C ASN A 23 6.46 -10.06 -15.46
N LYS A 24 6.57 -9.52 -14.24
CA LYS A 24 7.63 -9.86 -13.29
C LYS A 24 7.38 -11.18 -12.54
N GLY A 25 6.21 -11.81 -12.75
CA GLY A 25 5.78 -13.03 -12.08
C GLY A 25 5.25 -12.81 -10.67
N LEU A 26 4.79 -11.60 -10.35
CA LEU A 26 4.14 -11.27 -9.08
C LEU A 26 2.65 -11.58 -9.17
N SER A 27 2.05 -12.05 -8.08
CA SER A 27 0.60 -12.24 -7.98
C SER A 27 -0.04 -10.90 -7.62
N VAL A 28 -0.63 -10.22 -8.60
CA VAL A 28 -1.31 -8.93 -8.44
C VAL A 28 -2.67 -8.97 -9.13
N VAL A 29 -3.67 -8.36 -8.51
CA VAL A 29 -5.01 -8.17 -9.08
C VAL A 29 -5.27 -6.69 -9.34
N GLN A 30 -6.08 -6.38 -10.36
CA GLN A 30 -6.57 -5.03 -10.54
C GLN A 30 -7.74 -4.80 -9.59
N GLY A 31 -7.69 -3.73 -8.80
CA GLY A 31 -8.74 -3.37 -7.87
C GLY A 31 -8.51 -2.04 -7.16
N ASP A 32 -9.56 -1.51 -6.56
CA ASP A 32 -9.55 -0.28 -5.77
C ASP A 32 -9.43 -0.64 -4.28
N ALA A 33 -8.31 -0.28 -3.65
CA ALA A 33 -8.08 -0.56 -2.24
C ALA A 33 -9.08 0.15 -1.30
N ASP A 34 -9.70 1.26 -1.73
CA ASP A 34 -10.75 1.94 -0.94
C ASP A 34 -11.99 1.04 -0.76
N ILE A 35 -12.25 0.10 -1.67
CA ILE A 35 -13.49 -0.70 -1.70
C ILE A 35 -13.19 -2.19 -1.54
N ASP A 36 -12.22 -2.70 -2.30
CA ASP A 36 -12.03 -4.13 -2.53
C ASP A 36 -11.36 -4.85 -1.35
N LEU A 37 -10.74 -4.11 -0.43
CA LEU A 37 -10.17 -4.70 0.79
C LEU A 37 -11.23 -5.40 1.65
N THR A 38 -12.50 -5.00 1.53
CA THR A 38 -13.62 -5.63 2.25
C THR A 38 -13.86 -7.09 1.83
N TYR A 39 -13.50 -7.46 0.60
CA TYR A 39 -13.64 -8.83 0.09
C TYR A 39 -12.62 -9.81 0.66
N TYR A 40 -11.55 -9.31 1.28
CA TYR A 40 -10.57 -10.18 1.92
C TYR A 40 -11.13 -10.76 3.22
N PRO A 41 -11.01 -12.08 3.42
CA PRO A 41 -11.53 -12.75 4.60
C PRO A 41 -10.80 -12.26 5.84
N SER A 42 -11.51 -12.09 6.94
CA SER A 42 -10.91 -11.98 8.28
C SER A 42 -11.40 -13.17 9.08
N LYS A 43 -10.49 -14.02 9.54
CA LYS A 43 -10.89 -15.20 10.30
C LYS A 43 -11.36 -14.79 11.69
N ASN A 44 -10.57 -13.99 12.42
CA ASN A 44 -10.87 -13.52 13.78
C ASN A 44 -9.85 -12.45 14.22
N ALA A 45 -9.94 -11.97 15.47
CA ALA A 45 -8.96 -11.04 16.05
C ALA A 45 -7.53 -11.65 16.12
N THR A 46 -7.42 -12.96 16.30
CA THR A 46 -6.17 -13.71 16.47
C THR A 46 -5.60 -14.30 15.19
N GLU A 47 -6.43 -14.68 14.21
CA GLU A 47 -5.96 -15.20 12.92
C GLU A 47 -6.22 -14.20 11.80
N LYS A 48 -5.14 -13.55 11.36
CA LYS A 48 -5.11 -12.68 10.18
C LYS A 48 -4.62 -13.49 8.97
N PRO A 49 -5.21 -13.32 7.77
CA PRO A 49 -4.76 -14.02 6.57
C PRO A 49 -3.36 -13.59 6.11
N PHE A 50 -2.93 -12.38 6.44
CA PHE A 50 -1.61 -11.86 6.11
C PHE A 50 -0.78 -11.60 7.37
N ASP A 51 0.51 -11.89 7.31
CA ASP A 51 1.46 -11.43 8.33
C ASP A 51 1.73 -9.93 8.19
N TYR A 52 1.84 -9.44 6.95
CA TYR A 52 2.19 -8.06 6.63
C TYR A 52 1.27 -7.49 5.55
N ALA A 53 0.76 -6.27 5.77
CA ALA A 53 0.22 -5.40 4.74
C ALA A 53 1.21 -4.26 4.47
N ILE A 54 1.53 -4.00 3.20
CA ILE A 54 2.51 -2.97 2.82
C ILE A 54 1.80 -1.90 1.97
N LEU A 55 1.85 -0.65 2.44
CA LEU A 55 1.35 0.51 1.72
C LEU A 55 2.55 1.39 1.36
N ALA A 56 3.10 1.20 0.16
CA ALA A 56 4.29 1.92 -0.31
C ALA A 56 3.89 3.15 -1.13
N ASN A 57 3.95 4.33 -0.52
CA ASN A 57 3.52 5.60 -1.12
C ASN A 57 2.05 5.61 -1.61
N THR A 58 1.24 4.67 -1.15
CA THR A 58 -0.15 4.52 -1.60
C THR A 58 -1.13 5.35 -0.77
N ILE A 59 -0.80 5.63 0.50
CA ILE A 59 -1.75 6.27 1.43
C ILE A 59 -2.18 7.68 1.00
N GLN A 60 -1.41 8.35 0.15
CA GLN A 60 -1.73 9.69 -0.38
C GLN A 60 -2.67 9.64 -1.59
N ALA A 61 -2.71 8.51 -2.27
CA ALA A 61 -3.59 8.30 -3.41
C ALA A 61 -4.96 7.73 -2.99
N ILE A 62 -5.06 7.23 -1.76
CA ILE A 62 -6.27 6.67 -1.16
C ILE A 62 -7.21 7.81 -0.73
N LYS A 63 -8.51 7.65 -1.01
CA LYS A 63 -9.53 8.67 -0.71
C LYS A 63 -9.92 8.67 0.77
N GLU A 64 -10.11 7.48 1.34
CA GLU A 64 -10.51 7.28 2.74
C GLU A 64 -9.41 6.52 3.50
N PRO A 65 -8.27 7.17 3.80
CA PRO A 65 -7.09 6.50 4.35
C PRO A 65 -7.35 5.87 5.72
N ASP A 66 -8.23 6.43 6.52
CA ASP A 66 -8.68 5.86 7.79
C ASP A 66 -9.36 4.50 7.61
N LYS A 67 -10.28 4.38 6.64
CA LYS A 67 -10.96 3.12 6.32
C LYS A 67 -10.00 2.08 5.77
N VAL A 68 -9.11 2.48 4.85
CA VAL A 68 -8.11 1.55 4.30
C VAL A 68 -7.17 1.05 5.40
N LEU A 69 -6.76 1.90 6.33
CA LEU A 69 -5.94 1.49 7.46
C LEU A 69 -6.68 0.55 8.42
N GLU A 70 -7.97 0.78 8.65
CA GLU A 70 -8.81 -0.15 9.42
C GLU A 70 -8.88 -1.52 8.74
N GLN A 71 -9.12 -1.55 7.42
CA GLN A 71 -9.15 -2.79 6.65
C GLN A 71 -7.78 -3.49 6.62
N ALA A 72 -6.68 -2.74 6.46
CA ALA A 72 -5.33 -3.28 6.49
C ALA A 72 -5.02 -3.96 7.84
N LYS A 73 -5.38 -3.31 8.97
CA LYS A 73 -5.28 -3.91 10.31
C LYS A 73 -6.24 -5.08 10.51
N ARG A 74 -7.39 -5.07 9.81
CA ARG A 74 -8.34 -6.17 9.85
C ARG A 74 -7.77 -7.43 9.19
N ILE A 75 -6.98 -7.31 8.12
CA ILE A 75 -6.49 -8.45 7.33
C ILE A 75 -5.02 -8.81 7.59
N ALA A 76 -4.23 -7.94 8.20
CA ALA A 76 -2.81 -8.20 8.49
C ALA A 76 -2.46 -8.08 9.98
N ARG A 77 -1.43 -8.83 10.42
CA ARG A 77 -0.88 -8.71 11.78
C ARG A 77 -0.11 -7.41 11.96
N GLU A 78 0.70 -7.04 10.96
CA GLU A 78 1.45 -5.79 10.93
C GLU A 78 1.18 -5.00 9.64
N VAL A 79 1.16 -3.67 9.75
CA VAL A 79 0.95 -2.76 8.62
C VAL A 79 2.17 -1.87 8.48
N LEU A 80 2.88 -2.00 7.36
CA LEU A 80 4.05 -1.23 7.01
C LEU A 80 3.65 -0.11 6.04
N ILE A 81 3.87 1.14 6.44
CA ILE A 81 3.48 2.29 5.64
C ILE A 81 4.73 3.09 5.30
N SER A 82 4.92 3.37 4.02
CA SER A 82 5.94 4.30 3.54
C SER A 82 5.25 5.53 2.98
N THR A 83 5.63 6.70 3.49
CA THR A 83 5.17 7.99 3.00
C THR A 83 6.36 8.93 2.81
N PRO A 84 6.32 9.85 1.84
CA PRO A 84 7.25 10.96 1.82
C PRO A 84 7.04 11.83 3.07
N ASN A 85 8.16 12.22 3.69
CA ASN A 85 8.16 13.12 4.85
C ASN A 85 7.99 14.57 4.37
N PHE A 86 6.76 15.08 4.44
CA PHE A 86 6.46 16.47 4.06
C PHE A 86 6.98 17.51 5.05
N ALA A 87 7.28 17.13 6.30
CA ALA A 87 7.83 18.03 7.32
C ALA A 87 9.37 18.14 7.24
N TYR A 88 9.98 17.64 6.17
CA TYR A 88 11.41 17.79 5.96
C TYR A 88 11.77 19.27 5.75
N ILE A 89 12.53 19.85 6.70
CA ILE A 89 12.89 21.28 6.74
C ILE A 89 13.57 21.73 5.44
N GLY A 90 14.29 20.84 4.75
CA GLY A 90 14.90 21.15 3.46
C GLY A 90 13.90 21.57 2.39
N ASN A 91 12.68 21.01 2.39
CA ASN A 91 11.62 21.40 1.46
C ASN A 91 11.11 22.81 1.78
N SER A 92 10.95 23.13 3.07
CA SER A 92 10.54 24.47 3.52
C SER A 92 11.60 25.52 3.17
N LEU A 93 12.88 25.22 3.39
CA LEU A 93 13.98 26.13 3.06
C LEU A 93 14.10 26.33 1.54
N TYR A 94 13.94 25.26 0.76
CA TYR A 94 13.94 25.32 -0.70
C TYR A 94 12.80 26.20 -1.24
N PHE A 95 11.59 26.06 -0.68
CA PHE A 95 10.44 26.90 -1.03
C PHE A 95 10.69 28.38 -0.70
N VAL A 96 11.21 28.69 0.50
CA VAL A 96 11.53 30.07 0.90
C VAL A 96 12.60 30.69 -0.01
N LEU A 97 13.63 29.93 -0.38
CA LEU A 97 14.75 30.43 -1.17
C LEU A 97 14.49 30.49 -2.68
N LYS A 98 13.70 29.56 -3.23
CA LYS A 98 13.49 29.44 -4.69
C LYS A 98 12.05 29.71 -5.14
N GLY A 99 11.10 29.90 -4.21
CA GLY A 99 9.70 30.20 -4.50
C GLY A 99 8.94 29.07 -5.21
N ARG A 100 9.47 27.85 -5.17
CA ARG A 100 8.92 26.68 -5.88
C ARG A 100 9.01 25.46 -4.96
N MET A 101 7.97 24.63 -4.99
CA MET A 101 8.02 23.28 -4.40
C MET A 101 8.82 22.34 -5.29
#